data_AF-A0A1J5IT06-F1
#
_entry.id   AF-A0A1J5IT06-F1
#
_cell.length_a   1.000
_cell.length_b   1.000
_cell.length_c   1.000
_cell.angle_alpha   90.00
_cell.angle_beta   90.00
_cell.angle_gamma   90.00
#
_symmetry.space_group_name_H-M   'P 1'
#
loop_
_entity.id
_entity.type
_entity.pdbx_description
1 polymer ?
#
loop_
_entity_poly.entity_id
_entity_poly.type
_entity_poly.pdbx_seq_one_letter_code
_entity_poly.pdbx_strand_id
1 'polypeptide(L)'
;MTLKKLAGLLLIGSIFTLSACGGTSNSTEETDTASESTSDTNTTNDQNNEQSATLPAAVQKQYTLVYSGAAVDGLTDKTSYTVTLDSDNQLIIGSKTLTNPTNEDYYNQGTTDIVWASGNYRYILSTKTDGSLNEINVVDAENETNGFPTFKGQFAESS
;
A
#
# COMPACT_ATOMS: atom_id res chain seq x y z
N MET A 1 -15.95 -19.20 -52.74
CA MET A 1 -16.23 -18.83 -51.33
C MET A 1 -15.79 -17.39 -51.13
N THR A 2 -16.75 -16.51 -50.85
CA THR A 2 -16.63 -15.04 -50.90
C THR A 2 -16.09 -14.45 -49.59
N LEU A 3 -15.12 -13.53 -49.71
CA LEU A 3 -14.64 -12.62 -48.65
C LEU A 3 -15.77 -11.69 -48.17
N LYS A 4 -15.87 -11.46 -46.85
CA LYS A 4 -16.51 -10.26 -46.29
C LYS A 4 -15.57 -9.59 -45.29
N LYS A 5 -15.11 -8.39 -45.67
CA LYS A 5 -14.49 -7.36 -44.83
C LYS A 5 -15.53 -6.82 -43.84
N LEU A 6 -15.10 -6.46 -42.63
CA LEU A 6 -15.90 -5.66 -41.69
C LEU A 6 -15.25 -4.28 -41.51
N ALA A 7 -16.00 -3.22 -41.83
CA ALA A 7 -15.75 -1.82 -41.50
C ALA A 7 -15.95 -1.62 -39.97
N GLY A 8 -15.27 -0.75 -39.23
CA GLY A 8 -14.99 0.66 -39.49
C GLY A 8 -16.10 1.52 -38.86
N LEU A 9 -15.90 2.03 -37.64
CA LEU A 9 -16.72 3.10 -37.07
C LEU A 9 -15.86 4.07 -36.24
N LEU A 10 -15.73 5.28 -36.76
CA LEU A 10 -15.13 6.46 -36.13
C LEU A 10 -16.30 7.35 -35.69
N LEU A 11 -16.31 7.87 -34.46
CA LEU A 11 -17.16 9.01 -34.09
C LEU A 11 -16.33 10.05 -33.33
N ILE A 12 -16.49 11.30 -33.73
CA ILE A 12 -15.71 12.51 -33.44
C ILE A 12 -16.62 13.54 -32.77
N GLY A 13 -16.05 14.35 -31.86
CA GLY A 13 -16.53 15.68 -31.48
C GLY A 13 -17.69 15.72 -30.47
N SER A 14 -17.85 16.71 -29.58
CA SER A 14 -17.23 18.04 -29.50
C SER A 14 -17.39 18.64 -28.10
N ILE A 15 -16.58 19.66 -27.88
CA ILE A 15 -16.37 20.51 -26.70
C ILE A 15 -17.52 21.52 -26.56
N PHE A 16 -17.92 21.87 -25.33
CA PHE A 16 -18.60 23.13 -25.02
C PHE A 16 -17.94 23.83 -23.83
N THR A 17 -17.55 25.08 -24.03
CA THR A 17 -17.17 26.09 -23.02
C THR A 17 -18.11 27.29 -23.19
N LEU A 18 -18.64 27.88 -22.10
CA LEU A 18 -18.39 29.29 -21.70
C LEU A 18 -19.15 29.71 -20.41
N SER A 19 -18.37 30.39 -19.53
CA SER A 19 -18.62 31.53 -18.64
C SER A 19 -19.99 31.90 -18.03
N ALA A 20 -19.91 32.31 -16.76
CA ALA A 20 -20.51 33.56 -16.28
C ALA A 20 -19.56 34.29 -15.30
N CYS A 21 -19.50 35.62 -15.46
CA CYS A 21 -18.73 36.61 -14.70
C CYS A 21 -19.73 37.58 -14.03
N GLY A 22 -19.35 38.15 -12.88
CA GLY A 22 -20.03 39.26 -12.21
C GLY A 22 -20.47 38.88 -10.78
N GLY A 23 -20.26 39.67 -9.74
CA GLY A 23 -19.76 41.02 -9.57
C GLY A 23 -19.96 41.39 -8.10
N THR A 24 -19.03 42.16 -7.54
CA THR A 24 -18.97 42.66 -6.16
C THR A 24 -20.18 43.46 -5.69
N SER A 25 -20.51 43.36 -4.38
CA SER A 25 -21.12 44.43 -3.58
C SER A 25 -20.62 44.37 -2.14
N ASN A 26 -20.27 45.53 -1.60
CA ASN A 26 -19.80 45.81 -0.24
C ASN A 26 -20.86 46.66 0.49
N SER A 27 -21.17 46.38 1.75
CA SER A 27 -21.76 47.36 2.71
C SER A 27 -21.57 46.88 4.15
N THR A 28 -21.11 47.81 4.98
CA THR A 28 -20.75 47.70 6.41
C THR A 28 -21.96 47.97 7.32
N GLU A 29 -21.93 47.40 8.55
CA GLU A 29 -22.11 48.05 9.88
C GLU A 29 -23.05 47.34 10.92
N GLU A 30 -22.40 46.75 11.94
CA GLU A 30 -22.65 46.61 13.39
C GLU A 30 -24.03 46.18 13.98
N THR A 31 -24.06 45.10 14.79
CA THR A 31 -24.30 45.14 16.26
C THR A 31 -24.33 43.74 16.93
N ASP A 32 -23.41 43.59 17.89
CA ASP A 32 -23.48 42.98 19.24
C ASP A 32 -23.84 41.49 19.55
N THR A 33 -22.92 40.92 20.35
CA THR A 33 -22.99 39.82 21.34
C THR A 33 -23.54 38.42 20.97
N ALA A 34 -22.65 37.41 20.94
CA ALA A 34 -22.52 36.38 22.00
C ALA A 34 -21.72 35.14 21.53
N SER A 35 -20.96 34.57 22.48
CA SER A 35 -20.14 33.36 22.42
C SER A 35 -20.70 32.18 21.63
N GLU A 36 -19.89 31.64 20.73
CA GLU A 36 -19.56 30.21 20.73
C GLU A 36 -18.27 29.99 19.92
N SER A 37 -17.16 29.75 20.63
CA SER A 37 -15.94 29.24 20.02
C SER A 37 -16.13 27.74 19.78
N THR A 38 -16.87 27.37 18.74
CA THR A 38 -16.76 26.02 18.18
C THR A 38 -15.50 25.98 17.33
N SER A 39 -14.38 25.73 18.00
CA SER A 39 -13.18 25.24 17.35
C SER A 39 -13.46 23.80 16.93
N ASP A 40 -14.24 23.63 15.87
CA ASP A 40 -14.33 22.36 15.15
C ASP A 40 -13.02 22.18 14.39
N THR A 41 -11.95 21.85 15.12
CA THR A 41 -10.88 21.06 14.54
C THR A 41 -11.46 19.68 14.30
N ASN A 42 -12.19 19.55 13.18
CA ASN A 42 -12.33 18.29 12.49
C ASN A 42 -10.93 17.87 12.04
N THR A 43 -10.16 17.33 12.98
CA THR A 43 -8.94 16.61 12.67
C THR A 43 -9.41 15.29 12.08
N THR A 44 -9.75 15.30 10.80
CA THR A 44 -9.79 14.06 10.03
C THR A 44 -8.40 13.45 10.19
N ASN A 45 -8.33 12.38 10.96
CA ASN A 45 -7.12 11.59 11.12
C ASN A 45 -6.91 10.81 9.81
N ASP A 46 -6.53 11.52 8.74
CA ASP A 46 -6.13 10.98 7.45
C ASP A 46 -4.70 10.43 7.52
N GLN A 47 -4.36 9.70 8.58
CA GLN A 47 -2.99 9.18 8.80
C GLN A 47 -2.75 7.78 8.21
N ASN A 48 -3.72 7.19 7.52
CA ASN A 48 -3.44 6.08 6.60
C ASN A 48 -3.32 6.64 5.18
N ASN A 49 -2.36 7.56 4.99
CA ASN A 49 -1.90 7.87 3.64
C ASN A 49 -1.16 6.63 3.16
N GLU A 50 -1.87 5.69 2.52
CA GLU A 50 -1.32 4.52 1.82
C GLU A 50 -0.40 5.01 0.69
N GLN A 51 0.75 5.52 1.06
CA GLN A 51 1.74 6.01 0.13
C GLN A 51 2.39 4.77 -0.47
N SER A 52 2.36 4.69 -1.81
CA SER A 52 3.11 3.66 -2.54
C SER A 52 4.56 3.63 -2.04
N ALA A 53 5.02 2.45 -1.65
CA ALA A 53 6.38 2.22 -1.23
C ALA A 53 7.31 2.01 -2.43
N THR A 54 8.60 2.28 -2.22
CA THR A 54 9.67 1.99 -3.16
C THR A 54 10.70 1.11 -2.47
N LEU A 55 11.06 -0.01 -3.08
CA LEU A 55 12.05 -0.93 -2.51
C LEU A 55 13.44 -0.30 -2.54
N PRO A 56 14.22 -0.41 -1.44
CA PRO A 56 15.64 -0.08 -1.46
C PRO A 56 16.39 -0.90 -2.52
N ALA A 57 17.24 -0.27 -3.32
CA ALA A 57 18.01 -0.97 -4.36
C ALA A 57 18.86 -2.14 -3.81
N ALA A 58 19.34 -2.02 -2.57
CA ALA A 58 20.13 -3.06 -1.90
C ALA A 58 19.35 -4.37 -1.64
N VAL A 59 18.02 -4.30 -1.54
CA VAL A 59 17.18 -5.48 -1.36
C VAL A 59 16.69 -6.09 -2.66
N GLN A 60 16.79 -5.36 -3.79
CA GLN A 60 16.24 -5.81 -5.08
C GLN A 60 17.12 -6.89 -5.72
N LYS A 61 16.75 -8.15 -5.53
CA LYS A 61 17.37 -9.35 -6.12
C LYS A 61 16.53 -10.59 -5.82
N GLN A 62 17.00 -11.72 -6.32
CA GLN A 62 16.48 -13.03 -5.96
C GLN A 62 17.24 -13.60 -4.74
N TYR A 63 16.48 -14.23 -3.84
CA TYR A 63 16.91 -14.90 -2.63
C TYR A 63 16.42 -16.34 -2.61
N THR A 64 17.12 -17.19 -1.88
CA THR A 64 16.56 -18.45 -1.37
C THR A 64 16.33 -18.27 0.12
N LEU A 65 15.06 -18.13 0.52
CA LEU A 65 14.69 -17.88 1.91
C LEU A 65 13.92 -19.08 2.45
N VAL A 66 14.06 -19.36 3.74
CA VAL A 66 13.28 -20.36 4.45
C VAL A 66 12.12 -19.67 5.13
N TYR A 67 10.90 -20.14 4.90
CA TYR A 67 9.74 -19.76 5.70
C TYR A 67 9.72 -20.58 6.99
N SER A 68 9.64 -19.93 8.15
CA SER A 68 9.45 -20.58 9.44
C SER A 68 8.22 -20.00 10.12
N GLY A 69 7.24 -20.85 10.47
CA GLY A 69 5.97 -20.39 11.01
C GLY A 69 4.78 -21.34 10.77
N ALA A 70 3.58 -20.85 11.06
CA ALA A 70 2.33 -21.54 10.78
C ALA A 70 2.08 -21.65 9.27
N ALA A 71 1.53 -22.78 8.81
CA ALA A 71 1.14 -22.91 7.41
C ALA A 71 0.01 -21.92 7.08
N VAL A 72 0.29 -20.97 6.19
CA VAL A 72 -0.63 -19.91 5.78
C VAL A 72 -0.40 -19.59 4.31
N ASP A 73 -1.47 -19.27 3.57
CA ASP A 73 -1.30 -18.63 2.25
C ASP A 73 -0.43 -19.43 1.25
N GLY A 74 -0.49 -20.77 1.33
CA GLY A 74 0.35 -21.68 0.54
C GLY A 74 1.77 -21.87 1.05
N LEU A 75 2.16 -21.17 2.12
CA LEU A 75 3.44 -21.30 2.82
C LEU A 75 3.39 -22.47 3.79
N THR A 76 4.53 -23.16 3.90
CA THR A 76 4.73 -24.35 4.72
C THR A 76 5.96 -24.15 5.59
N ASP A 77 5.87 -24.54 6.86
CA ASP A 77 6.97 -24.43 7.83
C ASP A 77 8.26 -25.10 7.31
N LYS A 78 9.39 -24.48 7.60
CA LYS A 78 10.75 -24.94 7.25
C LYS A 78 10.95 -25.28 5.78
N THR A 79 10.22 -24.62 4.90
CA THR A 79 10.30 -24.82 3.45
C THR A 79 11.09 -23.68 2.81
N SER A 80 11.99 -24.02 1.89
CA SER A 80 12.74 -23.04 1.10
C SER A 80 11.91 -22.54 -0.09
N TYR A 81 11.95 -21.23 -0.31
CA TYR A 81 11.28 -20.56 -1.42
C TYR A 81 12.29 -19.71 -2.19
N THR A 82 12.14 -19.69 -3.51
CA THR A 82 12.69 -18.61 -4.33
C THR A 82 11.87 -17.37 -4.10
N VAL A 83 12.48 -16.34 -3.52
CA VAL A 83 11.85 -15.05 -3.23
C VAL A 83 12.56 -13.97 -4.04
N THR A 84 11.83 -13.22 -4.85
CA THR A 84 12.37 -12.09 -5.60
C THR A 84 11.74 -10.81 -5.09
N LEU A 85 12.58 -9.84 -4.76
CA LEU A 85 12.23 -8.43 -4.59
C LEU A 85 12.72 -7.72 -5.85
N ASP A 86 11.83 -7.26 -6.72
CA ASP A 86 12.22 -6.72 -8.03
C ASP A 86 12.20 -5.18 -8.11
N SER A 87 12.62 -4.64 -9.25
CA SER A 87 12.67 -3.20 -9.49
C SER A 87 11.31 -2.53 -9.69
N ASP A 88 10.25 -3.32 -9.89
CA ASP A 88 8.88 -2.85 -10.03
C ASP A 88 8.14 -2.84 -8.67
N ASN A 89 8.90 -2.98 -7.57
CA ASN A 89 8.41 -3.05 -6.20
C ASN A 89 7.54 -4.29 -5.92
N GLN A 90 7.77 -5.39 -6.63
CA GLN A 90 7.03 -6.64 -6.44
C GLN A 90 7.74 -7.57 -5.46
N LEU A 91 6.94 -8.26 -4.65
CA LEU A 91 7.37 -9.43 -3.88
C LEU A 91 6.86 -10.68 -4.58
N ILE A 92 7.77 -11.49 -5.10
CA ILE A 92 7.47 -12.73 -5.81
C ILE A 92 7.94 -13.91 -4.95
N ILE A 93 7.04 -14.83 -4.59
CA ILE A 93 7.31 -16.02 -3.79
C ILE A 93 6.87 -17.24 -4.58
N GLY A 94 7.82 -17.98 -5.16
CA GLY A 94 7.49 -19.06 -6.10
C GLY A 94 6.69 -18.54 -7.30
N SER A 95 5.44 -18.99 -7.45
CA SER A 95 4.51 -18.54 -8.50
C SER A 95 3.59 -17.39 -8.08
N LYS A 96 3.70 -16.93 -6.84
CA LYS A 96 2.85 -15.87 -6.28
C LYS A 96 3.53 -14.52 -6.44
N THR A 97 2.80 -13.53 -6.95
CA THR A 97 3.28 -12.16 -7.12
C THR A 97 2.41 -11.20 -6.33
N LEU A 98 3.03 -10.37 -5.50
CA LEU A 98 2.41 -9.29 -4.76
C LEU A 98 2.94 -7.95 -5.27
N THR A 99 2.03 -7.02 -5.56
CA THR A 99 2.33 -5.72 -6.18
C THR A 99 1.83 -4.58 -5.31
N ASN A 100 2.17 -3.34 -5.69
CA ASN A 100 1.68 -2.11 -5.05
C ASN A 100 1.92 -2.08 -3.52
N PRO A 101 3.16 -2.26 -3.05
CA PRO A 101 3.42 -2.15 -1.62
C PRO A 101 3.15 -0.73 -1.13
N THR A 102 2.86 -0.64 0.16
CA THR A 102 2.57 0.60 0.89
C THR A 102 3.59 0.81 1.99
N ASN A 103 3.79 2.09 2.32
CA ASN A 103 4.56 2.53 3.48
C ASN A 103 3.60 2.64 4.68
N GLU A 104 3.75 1.79 5.69
CA GLU A 104 2.85 1.72 6.85
C GLU A 104 3.64 1.70 8.16
N ASP A 105 3.24 2.47 9.19
CA ASP A 105 3.72 2.25 10.57
C ASP A 105 2.94 1.08 11.18
N TYR A 106 3.23 -0.12 10.69
CA TYR A 106 2.38 -1.28 10.90
C TYR A 106 2.29 -1.71 12.37
N TYR A 107 3.33 -1.39 13.15
CA TYR A 107 3.42 -1.71 14.57
C TYR A 107 3.30 -0.48 15.49
N ASN A 108 2.96 0.69 14.96
CA ASN A 108 2.88 1.97 15.71
C ASN A 108 4.16 2.30 16.50
N GLN A 109 5.32 2.04 15.88
CA GLN A 109 6.64 2.24 16.49
C GLN A 109 7.32 3.54 16.00
N GLY A 110 6.64 4.33 15.17
CA GLY A 110 7.20 5.53 14.54
C GLY A 110 8.16 5.21 13.40
N THR A 111 8.19 3.96 12.95
CA THR A 111 8.99 3.49 11.81
C THR A 111 8.07 2.98 10.73
N THR A 112 8.29 3.44 9.50
CA THR A 112 7.52 3.02 8.34
C THR A 112 8.11 1.75 7.74
N ASP A 113 7.28 0.73 7.60
CA ASP A 113 7.59 -0.54 6.98
C ASP A 113 7.05 -0.58 5.53
N ILE A 114 7.72 -1.36 4.68
CA ILE A 114 7.22 -1.68 3.33
C ILE A 114 6.35 -2.93 3.43
N VAL A 115 5.08 -2.81 3.06
CA VAL A 115 4.06 -3.83 3.26
C VAL A 115 3.42 -4.25 1.94
N TRP A 116 3.33 -5.55 1.69
CA TRP A 116 2.45 -6.10 0.64
C TRP A 116 1.25 -6.81 1.26
N ALA A 117 0.09 -6.68 0.61
CA ALA A 117 -1.14 -7.35 1.03
C ALA A 117 -1.44 -8.61 0.20
N SER A 118 -1.95 -9.64 0.87
CA SER A 118 -2.55 -10.80 0.21
C SER A 118 -3.71 -11.35 1.02
N GLY A 119 -4.93 -10.98 0.63
CA GLY A 119 -6.11 -11.21 1.47
C GLY A 119 -5.89 -10.64 2.87
N ASN A 120 -6.01 -11.49 3.88
CA ASN A 120 -5.86 -11.13 5.28
C ASN A 120 -4.39 -11.01 5.71
N TYR A 121 -3.45 -11.49 4.89
CA TYR A 121 -2.04 -11.50 5.26
C TYR A 121 -1.34 -10.22 4.83
N ARG A 122 -0.37 -9.81 5.64
CA ARG A 122 0.57 -8.73 5.32
C ARG A 122 1.98 -9.29 5.36
N TYR A 123 2.76 -8.91 4.35
CA TYR A 123 4.16 -9.26 4.18
C TYR A 123 4.97 -8.00 4.42
N ILE A 124 5.74 -7.98 5.50
CA ILE A 124 6.37 -6.77 6.02
C ILE A 124 7.88 -6.92 5.87
N LEU A 125 8.49 -6.05 5.06
CA LEU A 125 9.93 -6.06 4.84
C LEU A 125 10.67 -5.48 6.04
N SER A 126 11.64 -6.24 6.56
CA SER A 126 12.63 -5.74 7.50
C SER A 126 14.01 -5.71 6.85
N THR A 127 14.78 -4.65 7.09
CA THR A 127 16.15 -4.49 6.59
C THR A 127 17.16 -4.41 7.72
N LYS A 128 18.38 -4.88 7.48
CA LYS A 128 19.53 -4.69 8.36
C LYS A 128 20.00 -3.23 8.29
N THR A 129 20.89 -2.83 9.21
CA THR A 129 21.45 -1.47 9.26
C THR A 129 22.23 -1.09 7.98
N ASP A 130 22.75 -2.07 7.26
CA ASP A 130 23.45 -1.86 5.98
C ASP A 130 22.50 -1.75 4.77
N GLY A 131 21.18 -1.81 4.99
CA GLY A 131 20.15 -1.75 3.96
C GLY A 131 19.90 -3.08 3.24
N SER A 132 20.62 -4.15 3.58
CA SER A 132 20.33 -5.48 3.05
C SER A 132 19.09 -6.10 3.69
N LEU A 133 18.52 -7.13 3.05
CA LEU A 133 17.40 -7.87 3.60
C LEU A 133 17.75 -8.46 4.97
N ASN A 134 16.89 -8.23 5.96
CA ASN A 134 16.91 -8.97 7.21
C ASN A 134 15.94 -10.17 7.10
N GLU A 135 14.66 -9.87 6.92
CA GLU A 135 13.59 -10.85 6.85
C GLU A 135 12.33 -10.25 6.22
N ILE A 136 11.35 -11.11 5.91
CA ILE A 136 9.99 -10.69 5.56
C ILE A 136 9.03 -11.35 6.55
N ASN A 137 8.40 -10.56 7.40
CA ASN A 137 7.43 -11.04 8.37
C ASN A 137 6.07 -11.23 7.71
N VAL A 138 5.38 -12.31 8.10
CA VAL A 138 4.03 -12.63 7.66
C VAL A 138 3.12 -12.57 8.87
N VAL A 139 2.13 -11.69 8.80
CA VAL A 139 1.13 -11.50 9.84
C VAL A 139 -0.27 -11.64 9.25
N ASP A 140 -1.23 -11.91 10.12
CA ASP A 140 -2.66 -11.93 9.80
C ASP A 140 -3.29 -10.65 10.35
N ALA A 141 -3.65 -9.75 9.44
CA ALA A 141 -4.15 -8.41 9.73
C ALA A 141 -5.59 -8.43 10.26
N GLU A 142 -6.34 -9.51 10.06
CA GLU A 142 -7.73 -9.61 10.56
C GLU A 142 -7.81 -10.21 11.97
N ASN A 143 -6.70 -10.77 12.48
CA ASN A 143 -6.65 -11.37 13.80
C ASN A 143 -5.58 -10.68 14.64
N GLU A 144 -5.97 -10.18 15.81
CA GLU A 144 -5.05 -9.48 16.70
C GLU A 144 -4.73 -10.29 17.96
N THR A 145 -3.50 -10.15 18.44
CA THR A 145 -3.04 -10.59 19.75
C THR A 145 -2.47 -9.38 20.48
N ASN A 146 -3.07 -8.99 21.61
CA ASN A 146 -2.67 -7.82 22.40
C ASN A 146 -2.68 -6.48 21.61
N GLY A 147 -3.61 -6.32 20.67
CA GLY A 147 -3.73 -5.11 19.84
C GLY A 147 -2.73 -5.02 18.69
N PHE A 148 -2.03 -6.13 18.38
CA PHE A 148 -1.15 -6.23 17.21
C PHE A 148 -1.60 -7.38 16.30
N PRO A 149 -1.43 -7.25 14.98
CA PRO A 149 -1.68 -8.34 14.04
C PRO A 149 -0.94 -9.62 14.42
N THR A 150 -1.63 -10.75 14.28
CA THR A 150 -1.13 -12.04 14.75
C THR A 150 0.01 -12.50 13.87
N PHE A 151 1.21 -12.65 14.45
CA PHE A 151 2.36 -13.19 13.75
C PHE A 151 2.10 -14.62 13.28
N LYS A 152 2.39 -14.91 12.02
CA LYS A 152 2.26 -16.25 11.42
C LYS A 152 3.60 -16.88 11.12
N GLY A 153 4.61 -16.09 10.75
CA GLY A 153 5.94 -16.59 10.46
C GLY A 153 6.80 -15.57 9.75
N GLN A 154 7.97 -15.99 9.31
CA GLN A 154 8.92 -15.11 8.61
C GLN A 154 9.71 -15.87 7.54
N PHE A 155 10.11 -15.14 6.51
CA PHE A 155 11.15 -15.56 5.56
C PHE A 155 12.49 -15.00 6.00
N ALA A 156 13.50 -15.85 6.13
CA ALA A 156 14.87 -15.43 6.41
C ALA A 156 15.88 -16.32 5.65
N GLU A 157 17.11 -15.85 5.51
CA GLU A 157 18.20 -16.70 5.03
C GLU A 157 18.39 -17.87 6.02
N SER A 158 18.73 -19.06 5.50
CA SER A 158 19.05 -20.19 6.37
C SER A 158 20.25 -19.84 7.24
N SER A 159 20.12 -20.01 8.56
CA SER A 159 21.21 -19.87 9.52
C SER A 159 22.17 -21.05 9.50
#